data_AF-A0A955G4R1-F1
#
_entry.id   AF-A0A955G4R1-F1
#
_cell.length_a   1.000
_cell.length_b   1.000
_cell.length_c   1.000
_cell.angle_alpha   90.00
_cell.angle_beta   90.00
_cell.angle_gamma   90.00
#
_symmetry.space_group_name_H-M   'P 1'
#
loop_
_entity.id
_entity.type
_entity.pdbx_description
1 polymer ?
#
loop_
_entity_poly.entity_id
_entity_poly.type
_entity_poly.pdbx_seq_one_letter_code
_entity_poly.pdbx_strand_id
1 'polypeptide(L)'
;MSTFTRNPSILRMMAHVASILYPIQQSDTLRSLAALHPSTTLIGGIAYHIHRYGESGLFFGEDPADRLYGASGVSLKKQFDGLKSVRNALVVTAEVRKDVL
;
A
#
# COMPACT_ATOMS: atom_id res chain seq x y z
N MET A 1 -9.40 -3.23 -8.67
CA MET A 1 -8.08 -3.91 -8.71
C MET A 1 -7.45 -3.86 -7.32
N SER A 2 -6.68 -4.88 -6.90
CA SER A 2 -5.97 -4.86 -5.61
C SER A 2 -4.54 -5.42 -5.74
N THR A 3 -3.62 -4.96 -4.90
CA THR A 3 -2.26 -5.51 -4.79
C THR A 3 -1.68 -5.29 -3.40
N PHE A 4 -0.50 -5.86 -3.13
CA PHE A 4 0.26 -5.67 -1.91
C PHE A 4 1.62 -5.06 -2.22
N THR A 5 1.99 -3.96 -1.57
CA THR A 5 3.28 -3.32 -1.86
C THR A 5 3.88 -2.59 -0.68
N ARG A 6 5.21 -2.45 -0.73
CA ARG A 6 6.00 -1.51 0.08
C ARG A 6 6.68 -0.46 -0.79
N ASN A 7 6.54 -0.55 -2.12
CA ASN A 7 7.29 0.24 -3.08
C ASN A 7 6.47 1.43 -3.58
N PRO A 8 6.91 2.67 -3.36
CA PRO A 8 6.26 3.89 -3.86
C PRO A 8 5.99 3.87 -5.37
N SER A 9 6.84 3.22 -6.15
CA SER A 9 6.73 3.17 -7.61
C SER A 9 5.47 2.43 -8.06
N ILE A 10 5.08 1.38 -7.33
CA ILE A 10 3.83 0.64 -7.60
C ILE A 10 2.62 1.53 -7.32
N LEU A 11 2.66 2.33 -6.25
CA LEU A 11 1.58 3.27 -5.95
C LEU A 11 1.45 4.36 -7.03
N ARG A 12 2.58 4.89 -7.54
CA ARG A 12 2.57 5.85 -8.66
C ARG A 12 2.00 5.24 -9.93
N MET A 13 2.44 4.03 -10.28
CA MET A 13 1.94 3.30 -11.44
C MET A 13 0.43 3.05 -11.34
N MET A 14 -0.06 2.60 -10.18
CA MET A 14 -1.50 2.37 -9.98
C MET A 14 -2.29 3.68 -10.01
N ALA A 15 -1.76 4.76 -9.43
CA ALA A 15 -2.41 6.07 -9.46
C ALA A 15 -2.61 6.60 -10.89
N HIS A 16 -1.81 6.15 -11.86
CA HIS A 16 -2.02 6.53 -13.26
C HIS A 16 -3.23 5.88 -13.90
N VAL A 17 -3.76 4.77 -13.37
CA VAL A 17 -4.92 4.08 -13.95
C VAL A 17 -6.14 4.09 -13.03
N ALA A 18 -5.97 4.52 -11.78
CA ALA A 18 -7.01 4.57 -10.77
C ALA A 18 -7.78 5.90 -10.79
N SER A 19 -9.10 5.85 -10.57
CA SER A 19 -9.91 7.02 -10.20
C SER A 19 -9.80 7.31 -8.70
N ILE A 20 -9.77 6.26 -7.88
CA ILE A 20 -9.56 6.30 -6.44
C ILE A 20 -8.58 5.20 -6.04
N LEU A 21 -7.57 5.55 -5.23
CA LEU A 21 -6.55 4.60 -4.76
C LEU A 21 -6.44 4.61 -3.23
N TYR A 22 -6.98 3.58 -2.58
CA TYR A 22 -6.78 3.35 -1.15
C TYR A 22 -5.40 2.71 -0.89
N PRO A 23 -4.64 3.09 0.16
CA PRO A 23 -4.98 4.04 1.24
C PRO A 23 -4.54 5.49 1.00
N ILE A 24 -4.12 5.84 -0.22
CA ILE A 24 -3.66 7.19 -0.55
C ILE A 24 -4.82 8.18 -0.48
N GLN A 25 -5.97 7.78 -1.00
CA GLN A 25 -7.25 8.46 -0.87
C GLN A 25 -8.16 7.61 0.01
N GLN A 26 -8.86 8.26 0.93
CA GLN A 26 -9.79 7.57 1.82
C GLN A 26 -11.06 7.19 1.06
N SER A 27 -11.45 5.92 1.17
CA SER A 27 -12.71 5.40 0.64
C SER A 27 -13.11 4.22 1.50
N ASP A 28 -14.28 4.30 2.15
CA ASP A 28 -14.77 3.25 3.03
C ASP A 28 -15.05 1.95 2.27
N THR A 29 -15.53 2.06 1.03
CA THR A 29 -15.75 0.92 0.14
C THR A 29 -14.43 0.23 -0.18
N LEU A 30 -13.41 0.97 -0.62
CA LEU A 30 -12.11 0.39 -0.95
C LEU A 30 -11.37 -0.13 0.29
N ARG A 31 -11.52 0.53 1.44
CA ARG A 31 -11.01 0.04 2.74
C ARG A 31 -11.66 -1.30 3.10
N SER A 32 -12.97 -1.41 2.94
CA SER A 32 -13.71 -2.64 3.24
C SER A 32 -13.24 -3.77 2.33
N LEU A 33 -13.07 -3.49 1.03
CA LEU A 33 -12.49 -4.45 0.09
C LEU A 33 -11.04 -4.83 0.44
N ALA A 34 -10.23 -3.87 0.88
CA ALA A 34 -8.87 -4.13 1.34
C ALA A 34 -8.85 -5.06 2.55
N ALA A 35 -9.74 -4.86 3.52
CA ALA A 35 -9.85 -5.66 4.74
C ALA A 35 -10.28 -7.11 4.49
N LEU A 36 -10.94 -7.40 3.37
CA LEU A 36 -11.36 -8.75 2.99
C LEU A 36 -10.23 -9.62 2.43
N HIS A 37 -9.05 -9.05 2.13
CA HIS A 37 -7.92 -9.85 1.66
C HIS A 37 -7.40 -10.79 2.76
N PRO A 38 -7.06 -12.05 2.43
CA PRO A 38 -6.46 -12.98 3.38
C PRO A 38 -5.22 -12.39 4.07
N SER A 39 -5.02 -12.73 5.34
CA SER A 39 -3.86 -12.29 6.13
C SER A 39 -3.73 -10.77 6.28
N THR A 40 -4.84 -10.04 6.15
CA THR A 40 -4.91 -8.60 6.35
C THR A 40 -5.21 -8.24 7.80
N THR A 41 -4.59 -7.17 8.29
CA THR A 41 -4.94 -6.55 9.57
C THR A 41 -5.04 -5.04 9.40
N LEU A 42 -6.03 -4.43 10.06
CA LEU A 42 -6.21 -2.99 10.09
C LEU A 42 -5.39 -2.39 11.24
N ILE A 43 -4.47 -1.48 10.93
CA ILE A 43 -3.68 -0.71 11.90
C ILE A 43 -3.96 0.76 11.65
N GLY A 44 -4.56 1.46 12.62
CA GLY A 44 -4.96 2.86 12.45
C GLY A 44 -5.95 3.06 11.29
N GLY A 45 -6.81 2.08 11.01
CA GLY A 45 -7.76 2.10 9.88
C GLY A 45 -7.15 1.83 8.50
N ILE A 46 -5.83 1.57 8.43
CA ILE A 46 -5.13 1.20 7.18
C ILE A 46 -4.93 -0.31 7.12
N ALA A 47 -5.19 -0.92 5.96
CA ALA A 47 -5.07 -2.35 5.74
C ALA A 47 -3.64 -2.75 5.34
N TYR A 48 -3.12 -3.76 6.03
CA TYR A 48 -1.79 -4.32 5.79
C TYR A 48 -1.86 -5.83 5.69
N HIS A 49 -1.14 -6.41 4.73
CA HIS A 49 -0.84 -7.84 4.75
C HIS A 49 0.32 -8.06 5.72
N ILE A 50 0.05 -8.77 6.81
CA ILE A 50 1.04 -9.00 7.87
C ILE A 50 1.92 -10.19 7.49
N HIS A 51 3.20 -10.14 7.84
CA HIS A 51 4.17 -11.22 7.55
C HIS A 51 4.21 -11.65 6.07
N ARG A 52 3.93 -10.73 5.16
CA ARG A 52 4.01 -10.96 3.71
C ARG A 52 5.42 -11.34 3.26
N TYR A 53 6.43 -10.77 3.91
CA TYR A 53 7.85 -11.01 3.64
C TYR A 53 8.54 -11.66 4.85
N GLY A 54 9.68 -12.31 4.58
CA GLY A 54 10.52 -12.91 5.62
C GLY A 54 11.17 -11.87 6.54
N GLU A 55 11.89 -12.31 7.57
CA GLU A 55 12.55 -11.43 8.55
C GLU A 55 13.47 -10.40 7.89
N SER A 56 14.15 -10.77 6.80
CA SER A 56 15.02 -9.88 6.02
C SER A 56 14.25 -8.91 5.11
N GLY A 57 12.92 -8.95 5.09
CA GLY A 57 12.09 -8.16 4.19
C GLY A 57 12.07 -8.68 2.75
N LEU A 58 11.72 -7.80 1.81
CA LEU A 58 11.60 -8.12 0.38
C LEU A 58 12.94 -8.01 -0.38
N PHE A 59 13.83 -7.13 0.05
CA PHE A 59 15.10 -6.85 -0.62
C PHE A 59 16.26 -6.91 0.38
N PHE A 60 17.38 -7.47 -0.02
CA PHE A 60 18.63 -7.38 0.74
C PHE A 60 19.19 -5.95 0.59
N GLY A 61 19.29 -5.22 1.71
CA GLY A 61 19.79 -3.84 1.73
C GLY A 61 18.70 -2.83 2.12
N GLU A 62 18.30 -2.00 1.17
CA GLU A 62 17.36 -0.89 1.42
C GLU A 62 15.90 -1.34 1.29
N ASP A 63 15.06 -0.99 2.27
CA ASP A 63 13.62 -1.23 2.20
C ASP A 63 12.95 -0.16 1.32
N PRO A 64 12.23 -0.53 0.25
CA PRO A 64 11.56 0.43 -0.63
C PRO A 64 10.59 1.37 0.09
N ALA A 65 10.05 0.98 1.25
CA ALA A 65 9.17 1.84 2.03
C ALA A 65 9.90 3.05 2.64
N ASP A 66 11.23 3.06 2.67
CA ASP A 66 12.04 4.21 3.08
C ASP A 66 12.14 5.29 1.98
N ARG A 67 11.81 4.94 0.73
CA ARG A 67 11.84 5.88 -0.39
C ARG A 67 10.67 6.86 -0.32
N LEU A 68 10.91 8.06 -0.85
CA LEU A 68 9.95 9.16 -0.80
C LEU A 68 8.73 8.93 -1.70
N TYR A 69 7.56 9.34 -1.21
CA TYR A 69 6.29 9.25 -1.92
C TYR A 69 5.49 10.55 -1.85
N GLY A 70 4.79 10.87 -2.94
CA GLY A 70 3.95 12.06 -3.07
C GLY A 70 4.71 13.39 -3.11
N ALA A 71 3.96 14.49 -3.25
CA ALA A 71 4.53 15.84 -3.30
C ALA A 71 5.13 16.29 -1.96
N SER A 72 4.69 15.72 -0.84
CA SER A 72 5.23 16.01 0.49
C SER A 72 6.64 15.43 0.69
N GLY A 73 7.09 14.52 -0.17
CA GLY A 73 8.42 13.91 -0.06
C GLY A 73 8.59 13.10 1.23
N VAL A 74 7.52 12.55 1.79
CA VAL A 74 7.58 11.70 2.99
C VAL A 74 7.63 10.23 2.58
N SER A 75 8.42 9.41 3.28
CA SER A 75 8.50 7.98 3.00
C SER A 75 7.23 7.23 3.41
N LEU A 76 6.98 6.08 2.79
CA LEU A 76 5.81 5.27 3.13
C LEU A 76 5.87 4.76 4.57
N LYS A 77 7.05 4.43 5.11
CA LYS A 77 7.18 4.04 6.53
C LYS A 77 6.75 5.13 7.49
N LYS A 78 7.00 6.41 7.14
CA LYS A 78 6.57 7.54 7.96
C LYS A 78 5.08 7.83 7.83
N GLN A 79 4.49 7.56 6.67
CA GLN A 79 3.05 7.76 6.44
C GLN A 79 2.19 6.62 7.00
N PHE A 80 2.71 5.39 6.97
CA PHE A 80 1.93 4.18 7.25
C PHE A 80 2.64 3.32 8.29
N ASP A 81 2.18 3.42 9.54
CA ASP A 81 2.84 2.78 10.70
C ASP A 81 3.03 1.27 10.56
N GLY A 82 2.10 0.57 9.91
CA GLY A 82 2.21 -0.87 9.67
C GLY A 82 3.42 -1.26 8.82
N LEU A 83 4.00 -0.32 8.06
CA LEU A 83 5.23 -0.53 7.29
C LEU A 83 6.51 -0.36 8.12
N LYS A 84 6.46 0.02 9.40
CA LYS A 84 7.67 0.02 10.25
C LYS A 84 8.30 -1.38 10.35
N SER A 85 7.47 -2.42 10.37
CA SER A 85 7.94 -3.80 10.18
C SER A 85 8.24 -4.06 8.71
N VAL A 86 9.47 -4.50 8.40
CA VAL A 86 9.91 -4.86 7.03
C VAL A 86 9.13 -6.04 6.44
N ARG A 87 8.44 -6.80 7.29
CA ARG A 87 7.69 -8.01 6.93
C ARG A 87 6.31 -7.72 6.35
N ASN A 88 5.78 -6.53 6.59
CA ASN A 88 4.40 -6.20 6.22
C ASN A 88 4.29 -5.65 4.79
N ALA A 89 3.10 -5.55 4.22
CA ALA A 89 2.87 -4.83 2.98
C ALA A 89 1.59 -3.99 3.11
N LEU A 90 1.51 -2.85 2.43
CA LEU A 90 0.23 -2.14 2.30
C LEU A 90 -0.69 -2.98 1.40
N VAL A 91 -1.94 -3.15 1.83
CA VAL A 91 -3.01 -3.57 0.92
C VAL A 91 -3.47 -2.33 0.18
N VAL A 92 -3.37 -2.38 -1.14
CA VAL A 92 -3.72 -1.27 -2.02
C VAL A 92 -4.89 -1.72 -2.88
N THR A 93 -5.97 -0.94 -2.84
CA THR A 93 -7.18 -1.22 -3.62
C THR A 93 -7.50 0.01 -4.45
N ALA A 94 -7.80 -0.21 -5.72
CA ALA A 94 -8.09 0.82 -6.70
C ALA A 94 -9.44 0.59 -7.37
N GLU A 95 -10.19 1.68 -7.52
CA GLU A 95 -11.19 1.81 -8.56
C GLU A 95 -10.49 2.25 -9.85
N VAL A 96 -10.67 1.52 -10.94
CA VAL A 96 -9.99 1.79 -12.22
C VAL A 96 -10.83 2.76 -13.04
N ARG A 97 -10.19 3.73 -13.70
CA ARG A 97 -10.92 4.69 -14.54
C ARG A 97 -11.57 3.98 -15.74
N LYS A 98 -12.80 4.36 -16.07
CA LYS A 98 -13.60 3.70 -17.13
C LYS A 98 -13.02 3.88 -18.54
N ASP A 99 -12.27 4.95 -18.77
CA ASP A 99 -11.59 5.27 -20.04
C ASP A 99 -10.32 4.43 -20.29
N VAL A 100 -9.88 3.67 -19.30
CA VAL A 100 -8.68 2.81 -19.36
C VAL A 100 -9.07 1.32 -19.50
N LEU A 101 -10.36 1.00 -19.49
CA LEU A 101 -10.91 -0.36 -19.58
C LEU A 101 -11.40 -0.71 -20.99
#